data_AF-A0A1A7WU07-F1
#
_entry.id   AF-A0A1A7WU07-F1
#
_cell.length_a   1.000
_cell.length_b   1.000
_cell.length_c   1.000
_cell.angle_alpha   90.00
_cell.angle_beta   90.00
_cell.angle_gamma   90.00
#
_symmetry.space_group_name_H-M   'P 1'
#
loop_
_entity.id
_entity.type
_entity.pdbx_description
1 polymer ?
#
loop_
_entity_poly.entity_id
_entity_poly.type
_entity_poly.pdbx_seq_one_letter_code
_entity_poly.pdbx_strand_id
1 'polypeptide(L)'
;FSPPWTNHAMHTFVLPVLLGEALVQPHTFPQTEHALAALGVVGLAYLSWIVWVYLSVGIWVYPLLENFSPVGLLGFFCFNMSLVSLLYLLGDKLNSYMWRQTQ
;
A
#
# COMPACT_ATOMS: atom_id res chain seq x y z
N PHE A 1 -5.29 19.34 -17.53
CA PHE A 1 -4.65 19.93 -16.34
C PHE A 1 -5.65 19.84 -15.19
N SER A 2 -5.29 19.18 -14.10
CA SER A 2 -6.18 19.08 -12.93
C SER A 2 -5.90 20.26 -11.98
N PRO A 3 -6.93 20.87 -11.38
CA PRO A 3 -6.71 21.93 -10.39
C PRO A 3 -5.86 21.42 -9.21
N PRO A 4 -4.93 22.24 -8.66
CA PRO A 4 -4.06 21.82 -7.56
C PRO A 4 -4.81 21.33 -6.32
N TRP A 5 -5.96 21.94 -6.02
CA TRP A 5 -6.81 21.54 -4.89
C TRP A 5 -7.42 20.15 -5.08
N THR A 6 -7.82 19.80 -6.30
CA THR A 6 -8.35 18.46 -6.61
C THR A 6 -7.25 17.42 -6.51
N ASN A 7 -6.05 17.74 -6.98
CA ASN A 7 -4.88 16.88 -6.83
C ASN A 7 -4.54 16.64 -5.36
N HIS A 8 -4.48 17.70 -4.55
CA HIS A 8 -4.24 17.59 -3.12
C HIS A 8 -5.35 16.77 -2.42
N ALA A 9 -6.61 17.00 -2.81
CA ALA A 9 -7.73 16.29 -2.24
C ALA A 9 -7.65 14.77 -2.46
N MET A 10 -7.26 14.32 -3.66
CA MET A 10 -7.09 12.90 -3.97
C MET A 10 -6.04 12.21 -3.08
N HIS A 11 -5.02 12.94 -2.62
CA HIS A 11 -3.96 12.39 -1.77
C HIS A 11 -4.25 12.50 -0.27
N THR A 12 -4.98 13.53 0.17
CA THR A 12 -5.27 13.75 1.60
C THR A 12 -6.59 13.14 2.06
N PHE A 13 -7.64 13.21 1.24
CA PHE A 13 -8.98 12.75 1.66
C PHE A 13 -9.14 11.23 1.62
N VAL A 14 -8.20 10.49 1.03
CA VAL A 14 -8.28 9.02 0.96
C VAL A 14 -8.37 8.42 2.37
N LEU A 15 -7.59 8.92 3.33
CA LEU A 15 -7.54 8.41 4.68
C LEU A 15 -8.83 8.69 5.49
N PRO A 16 -9.34 9.94 5.59
CA PRO A 16 -10.58 10.19 6.32
C PRO A 16 -11.80 9.52 5.66
N VAL A 17 -11.85 9.41 4.33
CA VAL A 17 -12.94 8.70 3.63
C VAL A 17 -12.90 7.21 3.97
N LEU A 18 -11.72 6.59 3.92
CA LEU A 18 -11.54 5.16 4.20
C LEU A 18 -11.82 4.82 5.68
N LEU A 19 -11.48 5.71 6.61
CA LEU A 19 -11.88 5.57 8.02
C LEU A 19 -13.40 5.73 8.21
N GLY A 20 -14.02 6.69 7.52
CA GLY A 20 -15.47 6.87 7.53
C GLY A 20 -16.20 5.64 6.99
N GLU A 21 -15.72 5.06 5.90
CA GLU A 21 -16.26 3.83 5.34
C GLU A 21 -16.12 2.66 6.32
N ALA A 22 -14.95 2.47 6.94
CA ALA A 22 -14.74 1.42 7.93
C ALA A 22 -15.70 1.54 9.14
N LEU A 23 -16.07 2.77 9.54
CA LEU A 23 -17.02 3.06 10.62
C LEU A 23 -18.48 2.85 10.24
N VAL A 24 -18.84 3.00 8.97
CA VAL A 24 -20.23 2.92 8.50
C VAL A 24 -20.57 1.52 7.97
N GLN A 25 -19.60 0.83 7.38
CA GLN A 25 -19.81 -0.46 6.73
C GLN A 25 -18.86 -1.55 7.28
N PRO A 26 -19.38 -2.64 7.87
CA PRO A 26 -18.55 -3.77 8.27
C PRO A 26 -17.93 -4.41 7.03
N HIS A 27 -16.61 -4.45 6.99
CA HIS A 27 -15.88 -5.12 5.91
C HIS A 27 -15.71 -6.60 6.24
N THR A 28 -16.12 -7.49 5.33
CA THR A 28 -15.78 -8.92 5.42
C THR A 28 -14.42 -9.12 4.77
N PHE A 29 -13.37 -9.14 5.59
CA PHE A 29 -12.03 -9.45 5.10
C PHE A 29 -11.98 -10.94 4.69
N PRO A 30 -11.43 -11.27 3.50
CA PRO A 30 -11.10 -12.65 3.18
C PRO A 30 -10.03 -13.16 4.15
N GLN A 31 -9.85 -14.48 4.23
CA GLN A 31 -8.85 -15.09 5.12
C GLN A 31 -7.50 -14.35 4.98
N THR A 32 -6.96 -13.90 6.10
CA THR A 32 -5.80 -13.00 6.17
C THR A 32 -4.61 -13.53 5.35
N GLU A 33 -4.45 -14.85 5.29
CA GLU A 33 -3.44 -15.55 4.49
C GLU A 33 -3.60 -15.32 2.97
N HIS A 34 -4.82 -15.42 2.44
CA HIS A 34 -5.08 -15.23 1.02
C HIS A 34 -4.90 -13.76 0.60
N ALA A 35 -5.32 -12.84 1.47
CA ALA A 35 -5.14 -11.41 1.22
C ALA A 35 -3.67 -11.00 1.24
N LEU A 36 -2.91 -11.46 2.23
CA LEU A 36 -1.47 -11.21 2.30
C LEU A 36 -0.71 -11.87 1.15
N ALA A 37 -1.12 -13.06 0.72
CA ALA A 37 -0.56 -13.70 -0.46
C ALA A 37 -0.81 -12.88 -1.73
N ALA A 38 -2.04 -12.42 -1.96
CA ALA A 38 -2.39 -11.57 -3.09
C ALA A 38 -1.62 -10.23 -3.06
N LEU A 39 -1.56 -9.57 -1.90
CA LEU A 39 -0.76 -8.35 -1.70
C LEU A 39 0.72 -8.58 -1.99
N GLY A 40 1.26 -9.73 -1.54
CA GLY A 40 2.62 -10.15 -1.82
C GLY A 40 2.88 -10.31 -3.31
N VAL A 41 2.01 -11.05 -4.03
CA VAL A 41 2.15 -11.29 -5.47
C VAL A 41 2.09 -9.98 -6.26
N VAL A 42 1.10 -9.13 -5.98
CA VAL A 42 0.95 -7.83 -6.66
C VAL A 42 2.12 -6.91 -6.33
N GLY A 43 2.54 -6.86 -5.08
CA GLY A 43 3.69 -6.06 -4.66
C GLY A 43 4.99 -6.51 -5.32
N LEU A 44 5.25 -7.82 -5.38
CA LEU A 44 6.42 -8.39 -6.06
C LEU A 44 6.39 -8.12 -7.57
N ALA A 45 5.22 -8.25 -8.22
CA ALA A 45 5.06 -7.91 -9.63
C ALA A 45 5.38 -6.43 -9.89
N TYR A 46 4.89 -5.54 -9.02
CA TYR A 46 5.17 -4.11 -9.13
C TYR A 46 6.65 -3.76 -8.89
N LEU A 47 7.28 -4.34 -7.87
CA LEU A 47 8.71 -4.15 -7.63
C LEU A 47 9.57 -4.67 -8.80
N SER A 48 9.20 -5.84 -9.35
CA SER A 48 9.87 -6.39 -10.53
C SER A 48 9.75 -5.44 -11.72
N TRP A 49 8.58 -4.83 -11.91
CA TRP A 49 8.37 -3.83 -12.94
C TRP A 49 9.25 -2.58 -12.73
N ILE A 50 9.36 -2.04 -11.50
CA ILE A 50 10.26 -0.89 -11.22
C ILE A 50 11.71 -1.23 -11.60
N VAL A 51 12.19 -2.40 -11.19
CA VAL A 51 13.56 -2.86 -11.51
C VAL A 51 13.71 -3.03 -13.03
N TRP A 52 12.72 -3.61 -13.70
CA TRP A 52 12.72 -3.76 -15.15
C TRP A 52 12.79 -2.42 -15.89
N VAL A 53 12.07 -1.40 -15.44
CA VAL A 53 12.14 -0.04 -16.02
C VAL A 53 13.55 0.52 -15.89
N TYR A 54 14.18 0.39 -14.72
CA TYR A 54 15.56 0.83 -14.52
C TYR A 54 16.53 0.09 -15.45
N LEU A 55 16.40 -1.22 -15.60
CA LEU A 55 17.25 -2.01 -16.51
C LEU A 55 17.03 -1.65 -17.99
N SER A 56 15.81 -1.24 -18.36
CA SER A 56 15.45 -0.96 -19.75
C SER A 56 15.81 0.46 -20.19
N VAL A 57 15.60 1.45 -19.32
CA VAL A 57 15.74 2.89 -19.64
C VAL A 57 16.97 3.50 -18.97
N GLY A 58 17.52 2.87 -17.93
CA GLY A 58 18.63 3.40 -17.13
C GLY A 58 18.22 4.47 -16.12
N ILE A 59 16.91 4.73 -15.96
CA ILE A 59 16.37 5.76 -15.08
C ILE A 59 15.38 5.12 -14.12
N TRP A 60 15.44 5.51 -12.84
CA TRP A 60 14.47 5.06 -11.84
C TRP A 60 13.11 5.72 -12.06
N VAL A 61 12.04 4.92 -11.93
CA VAL A 61 10.65 5.42 -11.94
C VAL A 61 10.46 6.54 -10.91
N TYR A 62 11.14 6.42 -9.77
CA TYR A 62 11.18 7.42 -8.71
C TYR A 62 12.62 7.93 -8.52
N PRO A 63 12.88 9.22 -8.74
CA PRO A 63 14.23 9.80 -8.57
C PRO A 63 14.81 9.58 -7.16
N LEU A 64 13.95 9.42 -6.16
CA LEU A 64 14.35 9.11 -4.79
C LEU A 64 15.18 7.80 -4.72
N LEU A 65 14.86 6.79 -5.54
CA LEU A 65 15.53 5.49 -5.55
C LEU A 65 17.00 5.58 -5.99
N GLU A 66 17.34 6.58 -6.80
CA GLU A 66 18.71 6.82 -7.26
C GLU A 66 19.66 7.18 -6.12
N ASN A 67 19.13 7.74 -5.02
CA ASN A 67 19.94 8.16 -3.87
C ASN A 67 20.36 6.99 -2.97
N PHE A 68 19.83 5.79 -3.20
CA PHE A 68 20.11 4.63 -2.35
C PHE A 68 21.19 3.72 -2.93
N SER A 69 22.00 3.13 -2.05
CA SER A 69 22.87 2.01 -2.43
C SER A 69 22.03 0.77 -2.77
N PRO A 70 22.59 -0.25 -3.45
CA PRO A 70 21.86 -1.49 -3.75
C PRO A 70 21.29 -2.18 -2.50
N VAL A 71 22.02 -2.14 -1.39
CA VAL A 71 21.56 -2.66 -0.09
C VAL A 71 20.46 -1.77 0.50
N GLY A 72 20.58 -0.44 0.35
CA GLY A 72 19.54 0.51 0.75
C GLY A 72 18.24 0.33 -0.02
N LEU A 73 18.30 0.05 -1.33
CA LEU A 73 17.14 -0.26 -2.17
C LEU A 73 16.45 -1.55 -1.72
N LEU A 74 17.22 -2.61 -1.45
CA LEU A 74 16.66 -3.86 -0.93
C LEU A 74 15.96 -3.62 0.41
N GLY A 75 16.60 -2.89 1.32
CA GLY A 75 16.01 -2.50 2.60
C GLY A 75 14.73 -1.68 2.43
N PHE A 76 14.73 -0.72 1.50
CA PHE A 76 13.57 0.12 1.20
C PHE A 76 12.40 -0.71 0.64
N PHE A 77 12.65 -1.63 -0.28
CA PHE A 77 11.60 -2.51 -0.84
C PHE A 77 11.03 -3.45 0.22
N CYS A 78 11.89 -4.08 1.04
CA CYS A 78 11.44 -4.91 2.16
C CYS A 78 10.59 -4.10 3.15
N PHE A 79 11.05 -2.90 3.52
CA PHE A 79 10.33 -2.01 4.41
C PHE A 79 8.94 -1.64 3.87
N ASN A 80 8.84 -1.28 2.58
CA ASN A 80 7.56 -0.95 1.96
C ASN A 80 6.59 -2.15 1.96
N MET A 81 7.07 -3.35 1.63
CA MET A 81 6.24 -4.56 1.64
C MET A 81 5.77 -4.91 3.06
N SER A 82 6.63 -4.77 4.05
CA SER A 82 6.26 -4.94 5.47
C SER A 82 5.24 -3.88 5.90
N LEU A 83 5.43 -2.62 5.54
CA LEU A 83 4.51 -1.53 5.89
C LEU A 83 3.11 -1.76 5.32
N VAL A 84 2.99 -2.14 4.05
CA VAL A 84 1.70 -2.46 3.42
C VAL A 84 1.01 -3.63 4.12
N SER A 85 1.77 -4.67 4.46
CA SER A 85 1.25 -5.83 5.17
C SER A 85 0.78 -5.47 6.59
N LEU A 86 1.52 -4.61 7.30
CA LEU A 86 1.14 -4.12 8.62
C LEU A 86 -0.12 -3.26 8.58
N LEU A 87 -0.26 -2.38 7.58
CA LEU A 87 -1.46 -1.56 7.38
C LEU A 87 -2.69 -2.43 7.10
N TYR A 88 -2.53 -3.50 6.30
CA TYR A 88 -3.61 -4.46 6.07
C TYR A 88 -4.06 -5.14 7.39
N LEU A 89 -3.10 -5.68 8.16
CA LEU A 89 -3.39 -6.31 9.45
C LEU A 89 -4.00 -5.33 10.46
N LEU A 90 -3.59 -4.07 10.44
CA LEU A 90 -4.17 -3.03 11.27
C LEU A 90 -5.63 -2.77 10.88
N GLY A 91 -5.94 -2.68 9.57
CA GLY A 91 -7.31 -2.53 9.08
C GLY A 91 -8.21 -3.69 9.47
N ASP A 92 -7.74 -4.91 9.31
CA ASP A 92 -8.46 -6.14 9.71
C ASP A 92 -8.74 -6.15 11.22
N LYS A 93 -7.74 -5.84 12.05
CA LYS A 93 -7.90 -5.73 13.50
C LYS A 93 -8.90 -4.65 13.90
N LEU A 94 -8.80 -3.44 13.33
CA LEU A 94 -9.71 -2.33 13.62
C LEU A 94 -11.16 -2.70 13.27
N ASN A 95 -11.38 -3.29 12.11
CA ASN A 95 -12.69 -3.77 11.68
C ASN A 95 -13.24 -4.84 12.64
N SER A 96 -12.41 -5.82 13.04
CA SER A 96 -12.80 -6.85 14.01
C SER A 96 -13.08 -6.31 15.41
N TYR A 97 -12.51 -5.16 15.79
CA TYR A 97 -12.73 -4.51 17.08
C TYR A 97 -14.04 -3.71 17.07
N MET A 98 -14.25 -2.95 16.01
CA MET A 98 -15.44 -2.10 15.85
C MET A 98 -16.73 -2.91 15.66
N TRP A 99 -16.66 -4.01 14.91
CA TRP A 99 -17.84 -4.79 14.53
C TRP A 99 -17.99 -6.11 15.28
N ARG A 100 -17.17 -6.35 16.32
CA ARG A 100 -17.19 -7.58 17.13
C ARG A 100 -18.53 -7.88 17.79
N GLN A 101 -19.37 -6.86 18.02
CA GLN A 101 -20.68 -7.02 18.68
C GLN A 101 -21.83 -7.32 17.71
N THR A 102 -21.57 -7.34 16.40
CA THR A 102 -22.59 -7.53 15.35
C THR A 102 -22.39 -8.83 14.56
N GLN A 103 -21.36 -9.61 14.91
CA GLN A 103 -21.10 -10.97 14.44
C GLN A 103 -21.45 -11.96 15.55
#